data_AF-A0A3B6PJE8-F1
#
_entry.id   AF-A0A3B6PJE8-F1
#
_cell.length_a   1.000
_cell.length_b   1.000
_cell.length_c   1.000
_cell.angle_alpha   90.00
_cell.angle_beta   90.00
_cell.angle_gamma   90.00
#
_symmetry.space_group_name_H-M   'P 1'
#
loop_
_entity.id
_entity.type
_entity.pdbx_description
1 polymer ?
#
loop_
_entity_poly.entity_id
_entity_poly.type
_entity_poly.pdbx_seq_one_letter_code
_entity_poly.pdbx_strand_id
1 'polypeptide(L)'
;MANTKLAFVAMLMILLQASSLCAAARHHAGGGTPGVMTISDFDIGEGDPPSECDGGYHSNRDMVAALSTRWYEGGRRCERMIRITSTHTGRTVEAKAVDECDSKHGCADDVVDTSLGVWKALGLDANADDAAAITWSDA
;
A
#
# COMPACT_ATOMS: atom_id res chain seq x y z
N MET A 1 -40.65 44.62 13.28
CA MET A 1 -39.25 44.42 13.69
C MET A 1 -38.93 42.94 13.92
N ALA A 2 -39.06 42.09 12.88
CA ALA A 2 -38.78 40.65 12.98
C ALA A 2 -37.94 40.11 11.81
N ASN A 3 -37.98 40.76 10.64
CA ASN A 3 -37.33 40.23 9.43
C ASN A 3 -35.85 40.64 9.29
N THR A 4 -35.41 41.71 9.94
CA THR A 4 -33.99 42.13 9.87
C THR A 4 -33.09 41.25 10.73
N LYS A 5 -33.55 40.82 11.92
CA LYS A 5 -32.76 39.95 12.82
C LYS A 5 -32.53 38.56 12.23
N LEU A 6 -33.53 37.98 11.54
CA LEU A 6 -33.38 36.70 10.85
C LEU A 6 -32.37 36.77 9.69
N ALA A 7 -32.37 37.87 8.93
CA ALA A 7 -31.42 38.07 7.84
C ALA A 7 -29.97 38.15 8.34
N PHE A 8 -29.73 38.84 9.46
CA PHE A 8 -28.40 38.90 10.08
C PHE A 8 -27.94 37.55 10.63
N VAL A 9 -28.83 36.77 11.26
CA VAL A 9 -28.49 35.43 11.78
C VAL A 9 -28.23 34.45 10.63
N ALA A 10 -29.02 34.49 9.56
CA ALA A 10 -28.80 33.66 8.38
C ALA A 10 -27.47 34.01 7.68
N MET A 11 -27.15 35.30 7.54
CA MET A 11 -25.89 35.76 6.93
C MET A 11 -24.67 35.36 7.79
N LEU A 12 -24.77 35.40 9.12
CA LEU A 12 -23.71 34.98 10.03
C LEU A 12 -23.48 33.46 10.03
N MET A 13 -24.54 32.66 9.89
CA MET A 13 -24.44 31.20 9.74
C MET A 13 -23.81 30.81 8.40
N ILE A 14 -24.12 31.53 7.31
CA ILE A 14 -23.51 31.30 5.98
C ILE A 14 -22.00 31.61 6.02
N LEU A 15 -21.58 32.66 6.73
CA LEU A 15 -20.16 33.00 6.93
C LEU A 15 -19.41 31.96 7.80
N LEU A 16 -20.09 31.34 8.77
CA LEU A 16 -19.50 30.29 9.62
C LEU A 16 -19.37 28.93 8.90
N GLN A 17 -20.24 28.64 7.92
CA GLN A 17 -20.14 27.45 7.06
C GLN A 17 -19.08 27.63 5.96
N ALA A 18 -18.76 28.86 5.56
CA ALA A 18 -17.72 29.15 4.57
C ALA A 18 -16.29 29.03 5.15
N SER A 19 -16.14 29.07 6.47
CA SER A 19 -14.84 28.94 7.15
C SER A 19 -14.44 27.50 7.47
N SER A 20 -15.35 26.53 7.34
CA SER A 20 -15.08 25.09 7.51
C SER A 20 -14.75 24.36 6.20
N LEU A 21 -14.67 25.06 5.06
CA LEU A 21 -14.43 24.46 3.73
C LEU A 21 -12.98 24.52 3.23
N CYS A 22 -12.03 24.97 4.05
CA CYS A 22 -10.61 25.02 3.68
C CYS A 22 -9.72 24.40 4.75
N ALA A 23 -9.92 23.11 5.01
CA ALA A 23 -8.86 22.25 5.52
C ALA A 23 -9.04 20.81 5.01
N ALA A 24 -9.38 20.65 3.72
CA ALA A 24 -8.92 19.46 3.01
C ALA A 24 -7.43 19.69 2.76
N ALA A 25 -6.61 19.51 3.81
CA ALA A 25 -5.21 19.21 3.61
C ALA A 25 -5.21 17.89 2.84
N ARG A 26 -5.20 17.98 1.51
CA ARG A 26 -4.80 16.86 0.67
C ARG A 26 -3.36 16.59 1.07
N HIS A 27 -3.17 15.73 2.05
CA HIS A 27 -1.94 14.96 2.18
C HIS A 27 -1.87 14.03 0.96
N HIS A 28 -1.67 14.60 -0.22
CA HIS A 28 -1.06 13.91 -1.35
C HIS A 28 0.45 14.08 -1.20
N ALA A 29 0.97 13.54 -0.10
CA ALA A 29 2.39 13.31 0.05
C ALA A 29 2.68 11.93 -0.58
N GLY A 30 3.06 11.93 -1.86
CA GLY A 30 3.51 10.75 -2.60
C GLY A 30 2.42 10.04 -3.41
N GLY A 31 2.44 10.20 -4.74
CA GLY A 31 1.59 9.46 -5.66
C GLY A 31 1.87 7.96 -5.58
N GLY A 32 0.83 7.18 -5.29
CA GLY A 32 0.87 5.72 -5.18
C GLY A 32 -0.44 5.20 -4.62
N THR A 33 -0.73 3.93 -4.88
CA THR A 33 -1.83 3.16 -4.31
C THR A 33 -1.51 2.84 -2.85
N PRO A 34 -2.35 3.24 -1.88
CA PRO A 34 -2.18 2.82 -0.48
C PRO A 34 -2.31 1.31 -0.34
N GLY A 35 -1.51 0.71 0.54
CA GLY A 35 -1.57 -0.71 0.85
C GLY A 35 -0.89 -1.06 2.16
N VAL A 36 -1.01 -2.33 2.52
CA VAL A 36 -0.31 -2.95 3.64
C VAL A 36 0.79 -3.84 3.08
N MET A 37 1.99 -3.70 3.61
CA MET A 37 3.10 -4.58 3.30
C MET A 37 3.24 -5.62 4.41
N THR A 38 3.32 -6.89 4.04
CA THR A 38 3.60 -8.03 4.93
C THR A 38 4.93 -8.68 4.54
N ILE A 39 5.38 -9.66 5.34
CA ILE A 39 6.55 -10.46 5.04
C ILE A 39 6.15 -11.87 4.61
N SER A 40 6.74 -12.34 3.52
CA SER A 40 6.58 -13.71 3.02
C SER A 40 7.92 -14.36 2.78
N ASP A 41 7.92 -15.69 2.91
CA ASP A 41 9.03 -16.57 2.58
C ASP A 41 8.91 -16.98 1.11
N PHE A 42 9.85 -16.53 0.28
CA PHE A 42 9.92 -16.92 -1.14
C PHE A 42 10.98 -17.99 -1.40
N ASP A 43 11.78 -18.34 -0.38
CA ASP A 43 12.80 -19.38 -0.49
C ASP A 43 12.11 -20.76 -0.60
N ILE A 44 12.91 -21.81 -0.83
CA ILE A 44 12.37 -23.17 -0.85
C ILE A 44 11.99 -23.63 0.56
N GLY A 45 10.69 -23.58 0.87
CA GLY A 45 10.08 -24.20 2.04
C GLY A 45 9.59 -25.63 1.77
N GLU A 46 9.56 -26.49 2.79
CA GLU A 46 8.93 -27.80 2.65
C GLU A 46 7.40 -27.65 2.51
N GLY A 47 6.89 -27.82 1.29
CA GLY A 47 5.45 -27.81 1.01
C GLY A 47 4.92 -26.51 0.44
N ASP A 48 5.76 -25.47 0.30
CA ASP A 48 5.35 -24.21 -0.31
C ASP A 48 5.40 -24.30 -1.84
N PRO A 49 4.33 -23.86 -2.55
CA PRO A 49 4.33 -23.83 -4.00
C PRO A 49 5.35 -22.80 -4.52
N PRO A 50 5.92 -23.02 -5.71
CA PRO A 50 6.73 -21.99 -6.35
C PRO A 50 5.87 -20.79 -6.77
N SER A 51 6.50 -19.64 -6.99
CA SER A 51 5.82 -18.40 -7.35
C SER A 51 5.08 -18.49 -8.69
N GLU A 52 3.88 -17.93 -8.77
CA GLU A 52 2.96 -18.10 -9.91
C GLU A 52 3.49 -17.50 -11.23
N CYS A 53 4.34 -16.46 -11.20
CA CYS A 53 4.78 -15.81 -12.43
C CYS A 53 5.82 -16.60 -13.23
N ASP A 54 6.72 -17.31 -12.55
CA ASP A 54 7.87 -17.97 -13.18
C ASP A 54 8.06 -19.44 -12.78
N GLY A 55 7.24 -19.94 -11.85
CA GLY A 55 7.35 -21.30 -11.33
C GLY A 55 8.65 -21.55 -10.57
N GLY A 56 9.31 -20.48 -10.09
CA GLY A 56 10.55 -20.52 -9.33
C GLY A 56 10.37 -20.22 -7.84
N TYR A 57 11.43 -20.48 -7.08
CA TYR A 57 11.64 -19.96 -5.74
C TYR A 57 12.63 -18.80 -5.81
N HIS A 58 12.51 -17.84 -4.92
CA HIS A 58 13.34 -16.62 -4.88
C HIS A 58 13.99 -16.48 -3.51
N SER A 59 15.20 -15.94 -3.45
CA SER A 59 15.80 -15.75 -2.14
C SER A 59 15.02 -14.73 -1.32
N ASN A 60 14.87 -14.94 -0.01
CA ASN A 60 14.37 -13.89 0.88
C ASN A 60 15.26 -12.65 0.94
N ARG A 61 16.44 -12.70 0.31
CA ARG A 61 17.34 -11.56 0.10
C ARG A 61 17.08 -10.82 -1.21
N ASP A 62 16.36 -11.43 -2.15
CA ASP A 62 15.99 -10.81 -3.41
C ASP A 62 14.95 -9.71 -3.16
N MET A 63 14.77 -8.84 -4.13
CA MET A 63 13.81 -7.74 -4.06
C MET A 63 12.54 -8.16 -4.78
N VAL A 64 11.77 -9.05 -4.15
CA VAL A 64 10.58 -9.68 -4.73
C VAL A 64 9.33 -9.45 -3.89
N ALA A 65 8.18 -9.47 -4.56
CA ALA A 65 6.86 -9.28 -3.97
C ALA A 65 5.77 -10.16 -4.61
N ALA A 66 4.80 -10.56 -3.81
CA ALA A 66 3.49 -11.04 -4.23
C ALA A 66 2.46 -9.91 -4.14
N LEU A 67 1.53 -9.85 -5.08
CA LEU A 67 0.47 -8.84 -5.10
C LEU A 67 -0.86 -9.49 -4.77
N SER A 68 -1.70 -8.82 -3.97
CA SER A 68 -3.09 -9.27 -3.75
C SER A 68 -3.80 -9.53 -5.09
N THR A 69 -4.75 -10.48 -5.14
CA THR A 69 -5.40 -10.92 -6.39
C THR A 69 -5.84 -9.77 -7.30
N ARG A 70 -6.43 -8.71 -6.73
CA ARG A 70 -6.89 -7.54 -7.49
C ARG A 70 -5.76 -6.74 -8.14
N TRP A 71 -4.56 -6.78 -7.56
CA TRP A 71 -3.36 -6.08 -8.03
C TRP A 71 -2.45 -7.00 -8.86
N TYR A 72 -2.47 -8.30 -8.61
CA TYR A 72 -1.87 -9.29 -9.48
C TYR A 72 -2.49 -9.25 -10.89
N GLU A 73 -3.80 -9.00 -10.96
CA GLU A 73 -4.57 -8.81 -12.21
C GLU A 73 -4.37 -9.96 -13.20
N GLY A 74 -4.43 -11.20 -12.72
CA GLY A 74 -4.24 -12.40 -13.53
C GLY A 74 -2.87 -12.47 -14.18
N GLY A 75 -1.83 -12.03 -13.47
CA GLY A 75 -0.44 -12.05 -13.93
C GLY A 75 -0.03 -10.87 -14.81
N ARG A 76 -0.88 -9.84 -14.98
CA ARG A 76 -0.52 -8.68 -15.83
C ARG A 76 0.74 -7.95 -15.34
N ARG A 77 1.04 -8.04 -14.04
CA ARG A 77 2.23 -7.45 -13.41
C ARG A 77 3.40 -8.41 -13.24
N CYS A 78 3.29 -9.66 -13.69
CA CYS A 78 4.39 -10.62 -13.57
C CYS A 78 5.69 -10.10 -14.18
N GLU A 79 6.78 -10.31 -13.43
CA GLU A 79 8.14 -9.90 -13.79
C GLU A 79 8.30 -8.38 -13.99
N ARG A 80 7.33 -7.57 -13.56
CA ARG A 80 7.40 -6.11 -13.58
C ARG A 80 7.87 -5.58 -12.24
N MET A 81 8.57 -4.45 -12.28
CA MET A 81 8.97 -3.74 -11.07
C MET A 81 7.80 -2.92 -10.54
N ILE A 82 7.61 -2.97 -9.23
CA ILE A 82 6.75 -2.07 -8.47
C ILE A 82 7.63 -1.20 -7.58
N ARG A 83 7.24 0.04 -7.39
CA ARG A 83 7.90 0.98 -6.49
C ARG A 83 7.12 1.06 -5.19
N ILE A 84 7.71 0.64 -4.08
CA ILE A 84 7.13 0.61 -2.73
C ILE A 84 7.74 1.72 -1.90
N THR A 85 6.91 2.53 -1.24
CA THR A 85 7.34 3.59 -0.33
C THR A 85 6.75 3.35 1.06
N SER A 86 7.62 3.26 2.06
CA SER A 86 7.18 3.19 3.46
C SER A 86 6.61 4.54 3.88
N THR A 87 5.39 4.53 4.42
CA THR A 87 4.80 5.74 5.01
C THR A 87 5.46 6.14 6.33
N HIS A 88 6.11 5.19 7.01
CA HIS A 88 6.78 5.42 8.29
C HIS A 88 8.19 5.99 8.07
N THR A 89 8.99 5.37 7.21
CA THR A 89 10.40 5.78 7.02
C THR A 89 10.58 6.79 5.88
N GLY A 90 9.59 6.94 5.00
CA GLY A 90 9.69 7.73 3.76
C GLY A 90 10.65 7.16 2.72
N ARG A 91 11.27 5.99 2.99
CA ARG A 91 12.17 5.33 2.06
C ARG A 91 11.37 4.63 0.97
N THR A 92 11.97 4.58 -0.22
CA THR A 92 11.40 3.92 -1.39
C THR A 92 12.33 2.83 -1.88
N VAL A 93 11.76 1.73 -2.36
CA VAL A 93 12.49 0.64 -3.00
C VAL A 93 11.70 0.08 -4.17
N GLU A 94 12.37 -0.54 -5.13
CA GLU A 94 11.73 -1.31 -6.18
C GLU A 94 11.81 -2.81 -5.87
N ALA A 95 10.73 -3.53 -6.15
CA ALA A 95 10.66 -4.98 -6.04
C ALA A 95 10.01 -5.55 -7.31
N LYS A 96 10.44 -6.75 -7.72
CA LYS A 96 9.84 -7.48 -8.84
C LYS A 96 8.61 -8.23 -8.36
N ALA A 97 7.48 -8.07 -9.03
CA ALA A 97 6.30 -8.88 -8.77
C ALA A 97 6.50 -10.28 -9.36
N VAL A 98 6.52 -11.29 -8.48
CA VAL A 98 6.79 -12.69 -8.83
C VAL A 98 5.60 -13.60 -8.53
N ASP A 99 4.64 -13.15 -7.73
CA ASP A 99 3.59 -14.04 -7.24
C ASP A 99 2.25 -13.35 -6.98
N GLU A 100 1.22 -14.17 -6.78
CA GLU A 100 -0.10 -13.76 -6.30
C GLU A 100 -0.24 -14.04 -4.80
N CYS A 101 -0.64 -13.03 -4.04
CA CYS A 101 -1.15 -13.22 -2.69
C CYS A 101 -2.67 -13.46 -2.79
N ASP A 102 -3.08 -14.73 -2.86
CA ASP A 102 -4.45 -15.10 -3.21
C ASP A 102 -5.48 -14.69 -2.15
N SER A 103 -6.30 -13.69 -2.49
CA SER A 103 -7.29 -13.11 -1.59
C SER A 103 -8.50 -14.02 -1.34
N LYS A 104 -8.65 -15.12 -2.09
CA LYS A 104 -9.68 -16.15 -1.83
C LYS A 104 -9.24 -17.18 -0.81
N HIS A 105 -7.93 -17.31 -0.60
CA HIS A 105 -7.34 -18.34 0.25
C HIS A 105 -6.55 -17.79 1.44
N GLY A 106 -6.81 -16.54 1.84
CA GLY A 106 -6.37 -16.00 3.14
C GLY A 106 -5.67 -14.65 3.07
N CYS A 107 -5.24 -14.20 1.89
CA CYS A 107 -4.64 -12.87 1.74
C CYS A 107 -5.71 -11.77 1.80
N ALA A 108 -5.38 -10.59 2.32
CA ALA A 108 -6.25 -9.42 2.20
C ALA A 108 -6.15 -8.78 0.81
N ASP A 109 -7.16 -8.02 0.41
CA ASP A 109 -7.26 -7.43 -0.93
C ASP A 109 -6.27 -6.28 -1.16
N ASP A 110 -5.64 -5.73 -0.13
CA ASP A 110 -4.78 -4.54 -0.19
C ASP A 110 -3.33 -4.81 0.28
N VAL A 111 -2.85 -6.04 0.05
CA VAL A 111 -1.53 -6.50 0.47
C VAL A 111 -0.51 -6.50 -0.68
N VAL A 112 0.69 -6.02 -0.37
CA VAL A 112 1.93 -6.31 -1.09
C VAL A 112 2.77 -7.17 -0.18
N ASP A 113 2.83 -8.47 -0.43
CA ASP A 113 3.56 -9.41 0.41
C ASP A 113 5.01 -9.47 -0.07
N THR A 114 5.99 -9.28 0.81
CA THR A 114 7.36 -9.00 0.35
C THR A 114 8.40 -9.83 1.06
N SER A 115 9.49 -10.10 0.36
CA SER A 115 10.68 -10.74 0.95
C SER A 115 11.31 -9.89 2.06
N LEU A 116 12.07 -10.55 2.95
CA LEU A 116 12.83 -9.89 4.01
C LEU A 116 13.80 -8.81 3.49
N GLY A 117 14.32 -8.97 2.27
CA GLY A 117 15.17 -8.00 1.58
C GLY A 117 14.50 -6.64 1.42
N VAL A 118 13.21 -6.62 1.04
CA VAL A 118 12.40 -5.41 0.85
C VAL A 118 12.24 -4.65 2.17
N TRP A 119 11.88 -5.35 3.24
CA TRP A 119 11.74 -4.78 4.58
C TRP A 119 13.02 -4.08 5.05
N LYS A 120 14.17 -4.77 4.91
CA LYS A 120 15.49 -4.22 5.28
C LYS A 120 15.85 -3.00 4.43
N ALA A 121 15.56 -3.02 3.13
CA ALA A 121 15.83 -1.91 2.23
C ALA A 121 14.95 -0.67 2.53
N LEU A 122 13.76 -0.87 3.07
CA LEU A 122 12.90 0.20 3.58
C LEU A 122 13.27 0.67 4.99
N GLY A 123 14.19 -0.01 5.67
CA GLY A 123 14.61 0.31 7.03
C GLY A 123 13.57 -0.02 8.08
N LEU A 124 12.76 -1.06 7.84
CA LEU A 124 11.73 -1.54 8.76
C LEU A 124 12.26 -2.77 9.54
N ASP A 125 11.75 -2.97 10.76
CA ASP A 125 12.13 -4.11 11.60
C ASP A 125 11.14 -5.26 11.44
N ALA A 126 11.45 -6.18 10.54
CA ALA A 126 10.65 -7.36 10.26
C ALA A 126 10.57 -8.38 11.43
N ASN A 127 11.29 -8.18 12.55
CA ASN A 127 11.13 -9.03 13.74
C ASN A 127 10.17 -8.44 14.77
N ALA A 128 9.85 -7.15 14.63
CA ALA A 128 8.99 -6.41 15.56
C ALA A 128 7.60 -6.16 14.97
N ASP A 129 7.52 -6.00 13.65
CA ASP A 129 6.31 -5.63 12.94
C ASP A 129 5.85 -6.76 11.99
N ASP A 130 4.59 -7.17 12.13
CA ASP A 130 3.95 -8.15 11.21
C ASP A 130 3.41 -7.48 9.93
N ALA A 131 3.27 -6.15 9.94
CA ALA A 131 2.72 -5.36 8.83
C ALA A 131 3.18 -3.90 8.84
N ALA A 132 3.32 -3.29 7.66
CA ALA A 132 3.68 -1.89 7.51
C ALA A 132 2.79 -1.15 6.51
N ALA A 133 2.39 0.08 6.84
CA ALA A 133 1.64 0.92 5.90
C ALA A 133 2.58 1.47 4.79
N ILE A 134 2.18 1.27 3.53
CA ILE A 134 2.95 1.67 2.35
C ILE A 134 2.08 2.42 1.35
N THR A 135 2.73 3.09 0.41
CA THR A 135 2.16 3.35 -0.91
C THR A 135 2.97 2.61 -1.96
N TRP A 136 2.34 2.16 -3.04
CA TRP A 136 3.04 1.50 -4.14
C TRP A 136 2.53 1.95 -5.51
N SER A 137 3.36 1.81 -6.54
CA SER A 137 2.96 2.04 -7.93
C SER A 137 3.67 1.07 -8.86
N ASP A 138 3.18 0.94 -10.09
CA ASP A 138 4.03 0.43 -11.17
C ASP A 138 5.28 1.34 -11.28
N ALA A 139 6.45 0.75 -11.56
CA ALA A 139 7.73 1.47 -11.72
C ALA A 139 8.05 1.76 -13.19
#